data_AF-A0A371D8S6-F1
#
_entry.id   AF-A0A371D8S6-F1
#
_cell.length_a   1.000
_cell.length_b   1.000
_cell.length_c   1.000
_cell.angle_alpha   90.00
_cell.angle_beta   90.00
_cell.angle_gamma   90.00
#
_symmetry.space_group_name_H-M   'P 1'
#
loop_
_entity.id
_entity.type
_entity.pdbx_description
1 polymer ?
#
loop_
_entity_poly.entity_id
_entity_poly.type
_entity_poly.pdbx_seq_one_letter_code
_entity_poly.pdbx_strand_id
1 'polypeptide(L)'
;MAEDEQRPLKRLRTLAADPEDGALLAGSSLGPPGHAVDLEHDSEFWLEDGNVVLVAKNVGFRVYRGLLTAQSLVFYDMFSATSLRADEQYDGVPIVRLYDSPVDLRHLFRVLLPKSQKDVLKDTYNLKTEFHVISALIRLSRKYQIEDVEKRSLSALCATYATELYRWVDFDSAIDEKIDSSLSQQ
;
A
#
# COMPACT_ATOMS: atom_id res chain seq x y z
N MET A 1 2.32 46.39 42.05
CA MET A 1 3.27 47.52 42.13
C MET A 1 4.47 47.11 41.27
N ALA A 2 4.59 47.51 40.00
CA ALA A 2 4.95 48.85 39.48
C ALA A 2 6.37 49.23 39.99
N GLU A 3 7.39 49.61 39.22
CA GLU A 3 7.61 50.11 37.85
C GLU A 3 9.13 49.89 37.53
N ASP A 4 9.52 49.56 36.30
CA ASP A 4 10.08 50.45 35.26
C ASP A 4 11.42 51.13 35.62
N GLU A 5 12.48 50.86 34.84
CA GLU A 5 13.33 51.92 34.27
C GLU A 5 14.39 51.37 33.31
N GLN A 6 14.60 52.15 32.25
CA GLN A 6 15.22 51.82 30.99
C GLN A 6 16.67 52.32 30.86
N ARG A 7 17.43 51.60 30.00
CA ARG A 7 18.46 52.08 29.03
C ARG A 7 19.79 52.67 29.56
N PRO A 8 20.88 52.47 28.80
CA PRO A 8 21.23 53.50 27.81
C PRO A 8 21.57 52.95 26.41
N LEU A 9 21.38 53.83 25.42
CA LEU A 9 21.66 53.66 23.99
C LEU A 9 23.07 54.16 23.60
N LYS A 10 23.55 53.66 22.45
CA LYS A 10 24.61 54.18 21.54
C LYS A 10 26.09 53.93 21.89
N ARG A 11 26.79 53.19 21.01
CA ARG A 11 27.93 53.73 20.24
C ARG A 11 27.94 53.18 18.81
N LEU A 12 27.82 54.13 17.89
CA LEU A 12 28.01 54.05 16.45
C LEU A 12 29.52 53.97 16.15
N ARG A 13 29.95 53.13 15.19
CA ARG A 13 31.20 53.38 14.45
C ARG A 13 30.96 53.26 12.96
N THR A 14 31.37 54.33 12.31
CA THR A 14 31.15 54.75 10.94
C THR A 14 32.04 54.00 9.95
N LEU A 15 31.42 53.68 8.81
CA LEU A 15 31.90 53.52 7.44
C LEU A 15 33.39 53.78 7.15
N ALA A 16 34.00 52.83 6.45
CA ALA A 16 34.82 53.11 5.28
C ALA A 16 34.31 52.21 4.14
N ALA A 17 33.73 52.86 3.11
CA ALA A 17 33.48 52.32 1.79
C ALA A 17 34.83 52.25 1.02
N ASP A 18 35.05 51.37 0.05
CA ASP A 18 34.61 51.45 -1.37
C ASP A 18 35.31 50.28 -2.16
N PRO A 19 35.06 50.00 -3.48
CA PRO A 19 33.96 49.17 -3.98
C PRO A 19 34.37 48.19 -5.14
N GLU A 20 33.38 47.54 -5.77
CA GLU A 20 33.33 46.94 -7.14
C GLU A 20 34.06 45.58 -7.35
N ASP A 21 33.52 44.51 -7.95
CA ASP A 21 32.46 44.22 -8.93
C ASP A 21 31.72 42.93 -8.48
N GLY A 22 30.45 42.62 -8.75
CA GLY A 22 29.66 42.81 -9.97
C GLY A 22 29.20 41.44 -10.51
N ALA A 23 28.16 40.83 -9.93
CA ALA A 23 27.19 39.93 -10.61
C ALA A 23 26.11 39.42 -9.64
N LEU A 24 24.91 39.99 -9.76
CA LEU A 24 23.65 39.45 -9.24
C LEU A 24 23.21 38.25 -10.08
N LEU A 25 22.56 37.25 -9.48
CA LEU A 25 21.20 36.80 -9.84
C LEU A 25 20.68 35.75 -8.83
N ALA A 26 19.51 36.07 -8.26
CA ALA A 26 18.48 35.23 -7.63
C ALA A 26 18.86 33.80 -7.19
N GLY A 27 18.78 33.44 -5.91
CA GLY A 27 17.56 33.50 -5.12
C GLY A 27 16.72 32.26 -5.39
N SER A 28 16.92 31.20 -4.59
CA SER A 28 15.86 30.32 -4.05
C SER A 28 16.50 29.23 -3.20
N SER A 29 15.86 29.00 -2.06
CA SER A 29 16.25 28.11 -0.97
C SER A 29 16.72 26.72 -1.40
N LEU A 30 17.94 26.35 -0.98
CA LEU A 30 18.21 24.96 -0.64
C LEU A 30 17.39 24.64 0.61
N GLY A 31 16.18 24.11 0.39
CA GLY A 31 15.46 23.39 1.43
C GLY A 31 16.35 22.27 2.00
N PRO A 32 16.07 21.80 3.23
CA PRO A 32 16.85 20.72 3.82
C PRO A 32 16.82 19.49 2.88
N PRO A 33 17.87 18.68 2.84
CA PRO A 33 17.88 17.46 2.05
C PRO A 33 16.72 16.58 2.53
N GLY A 34 15.64 16.57 1.76
CA GLY A 34 14.59 15.57 1.89
C GLY A 34 15.30 14.24 1.84
N HIS A 35 15.11 13.42 2.88
CA HIS A 35 15.78 12.14 3.01
C HIS A 35 15.52 11.37 1.73
N ALA A 36 16.54 11.18 0.90
CA ALA A 36 16.44 10.35 -0.29
C ALA A 36 16.14 8.94 0.21
N VAL A 37 14.86 8.58 0.20
CA VAL A 37 14.42 7.24 0.57
C VAL A 37 14.91 6.34 -0.56
N ASP A 38 15.92 5.54 -0.27
CA ASP A 38 16.35 4.47 -1.18
C ASP A 38 15.19 3.47 -1.28
N LEU A 39 14.48 3.54 -2.39
CA LEU A 39 13.19 2.87 -2.60
C LEU A 39 13.29 2.03 -3.86
N GLU A 40 13.06 0.73 -3.72
CA GLU A 40 12.96 -0.19 -4.84
C GLU A 40 11.63 0.03 -5.55
N HIS A 41 11.67 0.43 -6.82
CA HIS A 41 10.44 0.66 -7.59
C HIS A 41 9.83 -0.67 -8.01
N ASP A 42 8.53 -0.80 -7.77
CA ASP A 42 7.82 -1.98 -8.23
C ASP A 42 7.78 -2.04 -9.75
N SER A 43 8.22 -3.16 -10.34
CA SER A 43 8.25 -3.33 -11.79
C SER A 43 6.86 -3.30 -12.44
N GLU A 44 5.81 -3.66 -11.69
CA GLU A 44 4.46 -3.78 -12.22
C GLU A 44 3.64 -2.52 -11.97
N PHE A 45 3.77 -1.87 -10.81
CA PHE A 45 2.97 -0.71 -10.42
C PHE A 45 3.84 0.53 -10.15
N TRP A 46 4.57 0.95 -11.18
CA TRP A 46 5.26 2.24 -11.22
C TRP A 46 4.76 3.07 -12.39
N LEU A 47 3.78 3.94 -12.14
CA LEU A 47 3.22 4.85 -13.14
C LEU A 47 3.97 6.18 -13.10
N GLU A 48 4.60 6.57 -14.21
CA GLU A 48 5.42 7.80 -14.30
C GLU A 48 4.64 9.06 -13.92
N ASP A 49 3.34 9.09 -14.21
CA ASP A 49 2.43 10.18 -13.93
C ASP A 49 1.53 9.93 -12.70
N GLY A 50 1.83 8.88 -11.92
CA GLY A 50 1.14 8.59 -10.68
C GLY A 50 1.32 9.72 -9.66
N ASN A 51 0.26 10.00 -8.89
CA ASN A 51 0.17 11.14 -7.98
C ASN A 51 0.25 10.76 -6.49
N VAL A 52 0.53 9.49 -6.19
CA VAL A 52 0.86 9.02 -4.84
C VAL A 52 1.87 7.87 -4.92
N VAL A 53 2.83 7.83 -3.99
CA VAL A 53 3.75 6.71 -3.81
C VAL A 53 3.40 5.96 -2.53
N LEU A 54 2.94 4.72 -2.67
CA LEU A 54 2.72 3.82 -1.54
C LEU A 54 3.99 3.04 -1.28
N VAL A 55 4.49 3.03 -0.04
CA VAL A 55 5.71 2.32 0.32
C VAL A 55 5.39 1.18 1.26
N ALA A 56 5.73 -0.04 0.89
CA ALA A 56 5.62 -1.21 1.75
C ALA A 56 7.00 -1.83 1.95
N LYS A 57 7.51 -1.78 3.18
CA LYS A 57 8.92 -2.08 3.50
C LYS A 57 9.86 -1.17 2.69
N ASN A 58 10.61 -1.72 1.74
CA ASN A 58 11.52 -1.02 0.85
C ASN A 58 11.00 -0.91 -0.59
N VAL A 59 9.77 -1.37 -0.87
CA VAL A 59 9.20 -1.38 -2.21
C VAL A 59 8.18 -0.24 -2.37
N GLY A 60 8.31 0.52 -3.44
CA GLY A 60 7.47 1.65 -3.80
C GLY A 60 6.51 1.32 -4.94
N PHE A 61 5.25 1.69 -4.77
CA PHE A 61 4.20 1.59 -5.77
C PHE A 61 3.73 3.00 -6.11
N ARG A 62 4.00 3.47 -7.34
CA ARG A 62 3.56 4.78 -7.81
C ARG A 62 2.27 4.60 -8.61
N VAL A 63 1.16 5.09 -8.07
CA VAL A 63 -0.20 4.84 -8.58
C VAL A 63 -1.05 6.11 -8.52
N TYR A 64 -2.29 6.04 -9.02
CA TYR A 64 -3.25 7.13 -8.87
C TYR A 64 -4.10 6.98 -7.62
N ARG A 65 -4.07 8.01 -6.77
CA ARG A 65 -4.89 8.15 -5.57
C ARG A 65 -6.37 7.86 -5.84
N GLY A 66 -6.92 8.48 -6.89
CA GLY A 66 -8.34 8.44 -7.22
C GLY A 66 -8.88 7.02 -7.43
N LEU A 67 -8.10 6.15 -8.07
CA LEU A 67 -8.50 4.77 -8.35
C LEU A 67 -8.66 3.96 -7.06
N LEU A 68 -7.75 4.13 -6.10
CA LEU A 68 -7.81 3.45 -4.81
C LEU A 68 -8.92 4.02 -3.92
N THR A 69 -9.08 5.35 -3.89
CA THR A 69 -10.13 5.99 -3.06
C THR A 69 -11.54 5.70 -3.54
N ALA A 70 -11.73 5.46 -4.85
CA ALA A 70 -13.02 5.11 -5.41
C ALA A 70 -13.53 3.74 -4.92
N GLN A 71 -12.62 2.87 -4.48
CA GLN A 71 -12.90 1.49 -4.11
C GLN A 71 -12.72 1.22 -2.60
N SER A 72 -12.13 2.16 -1.87
CA SER A 72 -11.77 2.00 -0.45
C SER A 72 -11.88 3.33 0.30
N LEU A 73 -12.79 3.36 1.28
CA LEU A 73 -12.89 4.47 2.22
C LEU A 73 -11.63 4.59 3.10
N VAL A 74 -10.99 3.47 3.42
CA VAL A 74 -9.74 3.47 4.20
C VAL A 74 -8.62 4.19 3.45
N PHE A 75 -8.46 3.95 2.14
CA PHE A 75 -7.50 4.71 1.34
C PHE A 75 -7.89 6.19 1.23
N TYR A 76 -9.19 6.50 1.10
CA TYR A 76 -9.67 7.88 1.08
C TYR A 76 -9.27 8.64 2.36
N ASP A 77 -9.57 8.07 3.52
CA ASP A 77 -9.26 8.67 4.82
C ASP A 77 -7.74 8.77 5.04
N MET A 78 -7.01 7.71 4.71
CA MET A 78 -5.56 7.66 4.82
C MET A 78 -4.89 8.77 4.01
N PHE A 79 -5.27 8.93 2.74
CA PHE A 79 -4.65 9.95 1.91
C PHE A 79 -5.08 11.37 2.31
N SER A 80 -6.31 11.54 2.80
CA SER A 80 -6.78 12.83 3.31
C SER A 80 -6.00 13.25 4.56
N ALA A 81 -5.68 12.29 5.43
CA ALA A 81 -4.82 12.53 6.60
C ALA A 81 -3.36 12.79 6.22
N THR A 82 -2.81 12.09 5.22
CA THR A 82 -1.44 12.30 4.75
C THR A 82 -1.25 13.64 4.04
N SER A 83 -2.25 14.15 3.31
CA SER A 83 -2.19 15.49 2.73
C SER A 83 -2.00 16.59 3.80
N LEU A 84 -2.40 16.34 5.05
CA LEU A 84 -2.17 17.24 6.19
C LEU A 84 -0.75 17.13 6.78
N ARG A 85 0.02 16.10 6.40
CA ARG A 85 1.32 15.71 6.98
C ARG A 85 2.42 15.58 5.93
N ALA A 86 2.42 16.44 4.92
CA ALA A 86 3.22 16.34 3.68
C ALA A 86 4.76 16.43 3.83
N ASP A 87 5.33 15.91 4.92
CA ASP A 87 6.76 15.98 5.24
C ASP A 87 7.60 14.96 4.43
N GLU A 88 6.99 13.92 3.85
CA GLU A 88 7.69 12.91 3.05
C GLU A 88 7.19 12.85 1.62
N GLN A 89 8.09 13.15 0.68
CA GLN A 89 7.83 13.13 -0.75
C GLN A 89 8.94 12.37 -1.47
N TYR A 90 8.56 11.65 -2.53
CA TYR A 90 9.46 11.03 -3.49
C TYR A 90 9.27 11.75 -4.82
N ASP A 91 10.31 12.45 -5.31
CA ASP A 91 10.23 13.18 -6.59
C ASP A 91 9.04 14.17 -6.65
N GLY A 92 8.79 14.88 -5.53
CA GLY A 92 7.65 15.81 -5.38
C GLY A 92 6.28 15.15 -5.22
N VAL A 93 6.20 13.82 -5.21
CA VAL A 93 4.96 13.04 -5.01
C VAL A 93 4.84 12.59 -3.56
N PRO A 94 3.69 12.76 -2.88
CA PRO A 94 3.53 12.36 -1.48
C PRO A 94 3.73 10.86 -1.28
N ILE A 95 4.48 10.50 -0.23
CA ILE A 95 4.71 9.12 0.21
C ILE A 95 3.68 8.74 1.28
N VAL A 96 3.14 7.52 1.17
CA VAL A 96 2.28 6.90 2.18
C VAL A 96 2.85 5.53 2.53
N ARG A 97 3.25 5.32 3.78
CA ARG A 97 3.79 4.03 4.22
C ARG A 97 2.67 3.06 4.61
N LEU A 98 2.70 1.88 4.01
CA LEU A 98 1.85 0.75 4.33
C LEU A 98 2.65 -0.33 5.05
N TYR A 99 2.00 -1.02 5.98
CA TYR A 99 2.62 -2.10 6.77
C TYR A 99 2.39 -3.50 6.19
N ASP A 100 1.75 -3.60 5.02
CA ASP A 100 1.45 -4.87 4.38
C ASP A 100 2.66 -5.43 3.63
N SER A 101 2.55 -6.71 3.24
CA SER A 101 3.53 -7.34 2.38
C SER A 101 3.47 -6.71 0.97
N PRO A 102 4.61 -6.36 0.35
CA PRO A 102 4.62 -5.86 -1.02
C PRO A 102 4.05 -6.90 -2.01
N VAL A 103 4.23 -8.19 -1.73
CA VAL A 103 3.67 -9.29 -2.54
C VAL A 103 2.14 -9.31 -2.46
N ASP A 104 1.58 -9.14 -1.27
CA ASP A 104 0.13 -9.13 -1.06
C ASP A 104 -0.50 -7.88 -1.71
N LEU A 105 0.16 -6.73 -1.60
CA LEU A 105 -0.27 -5.49 -2.24
C LEU A 105 -0.28 -5.62 -3.77
N ARG A 106 0.69 -6.30 -4.39
CA ARG A 106 0.62 -6.60 -5.84
C ARG A 106 -0.63 -7.39 -6.20
N HIS A 107 -0.96 -8.44 -5.44
CA HIS A 107 -2.17 -9.21 -5.69
C HIS A 107 -3.42 -8.33 -5.63
N LEU A 108 -3.50 -7.46 -4.62
CA LEU A 108 -4.60 -6.51 -4.51
C LEU A 108 -4.62 -5.52 -5.67
N PHE A 109 -3.49 -4.88 -5.99
CA PHE A 109 -3.43 -3.86 -7.04
C PHE A 109 -3.70 -4.41 -8.43
N ARG A 110 -3.39 -5.68 -8.72
CA ARG A 110 -3.83 -6.31 -9.98
C ARG A 110 -5.35 -6.27 -10.13
N VAL A 111 -6.07 -6.49 -9.03
CA VAL A 111 -7.53 -6.48 -9.02
C VAL A 111 -8.10 -5.06 -9.08
N LEU A 112 -7.49 -4.11 -8.36
CA LEU A 112 -7.97 -2.72 -8.29
C LEU A 112 -7.60 -1.89 -9.52
N LEU A 113 -6.43 -2.18 -10.11
CA LEU A 113 -5.80 -1.44 -11.20
C LEU A 113 -5.50 -2.41 -12.37
N PRO A 114 -6.52 -3.03 -12.98
CA PRO A 114 -6.32 -4.04 -14.01
C PRO A 114 -5.64 -3.43 -15.24
N LYS A 115 -4.50 -3.98 -15.64
CA LYS A 115 -3.77 -3.60 -16.85
C LYS A 115 -4.10 -4.52 -18.03
N SER A 116 -4.58 -5.72 -17.72
CA SER A 116 -5.01 -6.74 -18.68
C SER A 116 -6.27 -7.45 -18.18
N GLN A 117 -6.97 -8.12 -19.10
CA GLN A 117 -8.12 -8.99 -18.76
C GLN A 117 -7.75 -10.10 -17.77
N LYS A 118 -6.47 -10.50 -17.73
CA LYS A 118 -5.96 -11.53 -16.80
C LYS A 118 -5.85 -11.05 -15.35
N ASP A 119 -5.84 -9.74 -15.13
CA ASP A 119 -5.66 -9.13 -13.79
C ASP A 119 -7.00 -9.00 -13.05
N VAL A 120 -8.11 -9.25 -13.74
CA VAL A 120 -9.45 -9.28 -13.16
C VAL A 120 -9.54 -10.44 -12.17
N LEU A 121 -10.23 -10.19 -11.06
CA LEU A 121 -10.50 -11.20 -10.05
C LEU A 121 -11.19 -12.42 -10.66
N LYS A 122 -10.55 -13.58 -10.49
CA LYS A 122 -11.03 -14.87 -11.00
C LYS A 122 -12.15 -15.40 -10.10
N ASP A 123 -13.09 -16.12 -10.70
CA ASP A 123 -14.16 -16.80 -9.95
C ASP A 123 -13.70 -18.14 -9.35
N THR A 124 -12.58 -18.68 -9.82
CA THR A 124 -11.97 -19.91 -9.32
C THR A 124 -10.45 -19.76 -9.19
N TYR A 125 -9.88 -20.45 -8.20
CA TYR A 125 -8.43 -20.45 -7.94
C TYR A 125 -7.96 -21.89 -7.73
N ASN A 126 -6.77 -22.23 -8.24
CA ASN A 126 -6.13 -23.49 -7.91
C ASN A 126 -5.47 -23.36 -6.53
N LEU A 127 -6.14 -23.80 -5.45
CA LEU A 127 -5.63 -23.62 -4.08
C LEU A 127 -4.27 -24.29 -3.83
N LYS A 128 -3.87 -25.30 -4.61
CA LYS A 128 -2.53 -25.90 -4.46
C LYS A 128 -1.42 -24.90 -4.81
N THR A 129 -1.69 -23.98 -5.75
CA THR A 129 -0.70 -23.04 -6.27
C THR A 129 -1.02 -21.58 -5.92
N GLU A 130 -2.28 -21.22 -5.76
CA GLU A 130 -2.79 -19.84 -5.66
C GLU A 130 -3.45 -19.53 -4.31
N PHE A 131 -3.35 -20.41 -3.29
CA PHE A 131 -3.91 -20.12 -1.96
C PHE A 131 -3.38 -18.81 -1.36
N HIS A 132 -2.10 -18.51 -1.57
CA HIS A 132 -1.48 -17.27 -1.10
C HIS A 132 -2.12 -16.02 -1.74
N VAL A 133 -2.55 -16.10 -3.01
CA VAL A 133 -3.21 -15.00 -3.73
C VAL A 133 -4.58 -14.71 -3.11
N ILE A 134 -5.43 -15.74 -3.01
CA ILE A 134 -6.79 -15.57 -2.47
C ILE A 134 -6.78 -15.18 -0.98
N SER A 135 -5.82 -15.71 -0.21
CA SER A 135 -5.61 -15.32 1.19
C SER A 135 -5.23 -13.84 1.32
N ALA A 136 -4.29 -13.38 0.49
CA ALA A 136 -3.89 -11.97 0.43
C ALA A 136 -5.08 -11.07 0.08
N LEU A 137 -5.85 -11.43 -0.96
CA LEU A 137 -7.03 -10.68 -1.38
C LEU A 137 -8.05 -10.55 -0.25
N ILE A 138 -8.42 -11.64 0.43
CA ILE A 138 -9.38 -11.61 1.54
C ILE A 138 -8.88 -10.74 2.70
N ARG A 139 -7.61 -10.91 3.09
CA ARG A 139 -7.01 -10.17 4.22
C ARG A 139 -6.98 -8.68 3.95
N LEU A 140 -6.49 -8.29 2.76
CA LEU A 140 -6.32 -6.89 2.41
C LEU A 140 -7.65 -6.22 2.03
N SER A 141 -8.55 -6.90 1.32
CA SER A 141 -9.86 -6.35 1.01
C SER A 141 -10.63 -6.01 2.29
N ARG A 142 -10.58 -6.88 3.31
CA ARG A 142 -11.18 -6.59 4.61
C ARG A 142 -10.49 -5.43 5.33
N LYS A 143 -9.15 -5.42 5.34
CA LYS A 143 -8.36 -4.34 5.96
C LYS A 143 -8.67 -2.96 5.36
N TYR A 144 -8.76 -2.90 4.04
CA TYR A 144 -9.00 -1.68 3.29
C TYR A 144 -10.49 -1.44 2.98
N GLN A 145 -11.40 -2.27 3.50
CA GLN A 145 -12.85 -2.18 3.29
C GLN A 145 -13.24 -2.11 1.81
N ILE A 146 -12.70 -3.02 1.01
CA ILE A 146 -13.00 -3.17 -0.42
C ILE A 146 -14.00 -4.32 -0.57
N GLU A 147 -15.29 -3.99 -0.40
CA GLU A 147 -16.37 -4.97 -0.23
C GLU A 147 -16.50 -5.94 -1.43
N ASP A 148 -16.43 -5.42 -2.66
CA ASP A 148 -16.56 -6.23 -3.87
C ASP A 148 -15.46 -7.30 -3.97
N VAL A 149 -14.22 -6.93 -3.66
CA VAL A 149 -13.08 -7.86 -3.67
C VAL A 149 -13.22 -8.88 -2.55
N GLU A 150 -13.65 -8.46 -1.36
CA GLU A 150 -13.88 -9.36 -0.24
C GLU A 150 -14.93 -10.41 -0.59
N LYS A 151 -16.12 -9.96 -1.03
CA LYS A 151 -17.26 -10.83 -1.35
C LYS A 151 -16.91 -11.82 -2.44
N ARG A 152 -16.29 -11.37 -3.53
CA ARG A 152 -15.93 -12.25 -4.65
C ARG A 152 -14.80 -13.21 -4.27
N SER A 153 -13.79 -12.77 -3.50
CA SER A 153 -12.71 -13.65 -3.03
C SER A 153 -13.23 -14.72 -2.08
N LEU A 154 -14.13 -14.36 -1.15
CA LEU A 154 -14.79 -15.33 -0.28
C LEU A 154 -15.65 -16.31 -1.08
N SER A 155 -16.41 -15.81 -2.06
CA SER A 155 -17.21 -16.68 -2.93
C SER A 155 -16.34 -17.66 -3.71
N ALA A 156 -15.21 -17.21 -4.25
CA ALA A 156 -14.27 -18.07 -4.98
C ALA A 156 -13.62 -19.11 -4.06
N LEU A 157 -13.32 -18.72 -2.81
CA LEU A 157 -12.80 -19.64 -1.79
C LEU A 157 -13.85 -20.69 -1.43
N CYS A 158 -15.10 -20.30 -1.18
CA CYS A 158 -16.21 -21.22 -0.87
C CYS A 158 -16.58 -22.13 -2.05
N ALA A 159 -16.49 -21.64 -3.29
CA ALA A 159 -16.72 -22.47 -4.47
C ALA A 159 -15.66 -23.56 -4.62
N THR A 160 -14.42 -23.27 -4.21
CA THR A 160 -13.33 -24.25 -4.24
C THR A 160 -13.37 -25.17 -3.02
N TYR A 161 -13.76 -24.63 -1.87
CA TYR A 161 -14.03 -25.34 -0.64
C TYR A 161 -15.51 -25.72 -0.59
N ALA A 162 -15.95 -26.57 -1.53
CA ALA A 162 -17.33 -27.05 -1.50
C ALA A 162 -17.62 -27.65 -0.12
N THR A 163 -18.69 -27.14 0.47
CA THR A 163 -19.47 -27.52 1.66
C THR A 163 -19.91 -29.00 1.70
N GLU A 164 -19.25 -29.89 0.97
CA GLU A 164 -19.42 -31.33 1.09
C GLU A 164 -18.59 -31.82 2.28
N LEU A 165 -19.10 -31.56 3.48
CA LEU A 165 -18.85 -32.46 4.62
C LEU A 165 -19.16 -33.94 4.20
N TYR A 166 -20.06 -34.12 3.22
CA TYR A 166 -20.45 -35.42 2.68
C TYR A 166 -19.40 -36.13 1.82
N ARG A 167 -18.38 -35.45 1.28
CA ARG A 167 -17.26 -36.15 0.60
C ARG A 167 -16.28 -36.82 1.56
N TRP A 168 -16.34 -36.48 2.85
CA TRP A 168 -15.61 -37.20 3.89
C TRP A 168 -16.36 -38.45 4.36
N VAL A 169 -17.70 -38.40 4.42
CA VAL A 169 -18.52 -39.55 4.86
C VAL A 169 -18.48 -40.70 3.84
N ASP A 170 -18.42 -40.39 2.54
CA ASP A 170 -18.24 -41.39 1.48
C ASP A 170 -16.84 -42.05 1.50
N PHE A 171 -15.83 -41.37 2.06
CA PHE A 171 -14.47 -41.90 2.15
C PHE A 171 -14.32 -42.88 3.34
N ASP A 172 -14.95 -42.59 4.48
CA ASP A 172 -14.97 -43.49 5.65
C ASP A 172 -15.80 -44.75 5.37
N SER A 173 -16.99 -44.62 4.77
CA SER A 173 -17.84 -45.77 4.45
C SER A 173 -17.24 -46.72 3.42
N ALA A 174 -16.44 -46.21 2.47
CA ALA A 174 -15.70 -47.04 1.52
C ALA A 174 -14.46 -47.74 2.12
N ILE A 175 -13.93 -47.23 3.24
CA ILE A 175 -12.83 -47.86 3.98
C ILE A 175 -13.38 -49.00 4.84
N ASP A 176 -14.53 -48.81 5.48
CA ASP A 176 -15.18 -49.81 6.33
C ASP A 176 -15.66 -51.04 5.53
N GLU A 177 -16.30 -50.85 4.36
CA GLU A 177 -16.67 -51.96 3.47
C GLU A 177 -15.46 -52.79 2.99
N LYS A 178 -14.30 -52.14 2.85
CA LYS A 178 -13.06 -52.78 2.37
C LYS A 178 -12.34 -53.55 3.48
N ILE A 179 -12.54 -53.16 4.74
CA ILE A 179 -12.01 -53.87 5.90
C ILE A 179 -12.86 -55.12 6.19
N ASP A 180 -14.19 -55.01 6.17
CA ASP A 180 -15.10 -56.14 6.43
C ASP A 180 -15.04 -57.24 5.36
N SER A 181 -14.85 -56.86 4.09
CA SER A 181 -14.65 -57.82 2.99
C SER A 181 -13.31 -58.56 3.06
N SER A 182 -12.29 -57.96 3.68
CA SER A 182 -10.97 -58.59 3.88
C SER A 182 -10.93 -59.54 5.09
N LEU A 183 -11.78 -59.32 6.09
CA LEU A 183 -11.90 -60.18 7.28
C LEU A 183 -12.79 -61.42 7.04
N SER A 184 -13.65 -61.40 6.02
CA SER A 184 -14.57 -62.51 5.70
C SER A 184 -13.99 -63.56 4.74
N GLN A 185 -12.77 -63.38 4.22
CA GLN A 185 -12.10 -64.32 3.30
C GLN A 185 -10.92 -65.08 3.93
N GLN A 186 -10.79 -65.06 5.25
CA GLN A 186 -9.76 -65.79 6.00
C GLN A 186 -10.41 -66.77 6.98
#